data_AF-A0AAV3UR02-F1
#
_entry.id   AF-A0AAV3UR02-F1
#
_cell.length_a   1.000
_cell.length_b   1.000
_cell.length_c   1.000
_cell.angle_alpha   90.00
_cell.angle_beta   90.00
_cell.angle_gamma   90.00
#
_symmetry.space_group_name_H-M   'P 1'
#
loop_
_entity.id
_entity.type
_entity.pdbx_description
1 polymer ?
#
loop_
_entity_poly.entity_id
_entity_poly.type
_entity_poly.pdbx_seq_one_letter_code
_entity_poly.pdbx_strand_id
1 'polypeptide(L)'
;MLTITGLGGIASTPATARLGKRDDEHEDEPTLNRLATTVRDAEITGMYLTQPGQFFFNIQHPSDANDKPYNKGTVGALVNTNLNTLPQDFASVQVPDNKEEAETVHTAVGQYQALANGGDETDNGKKLGIPYSADGKPMTDGNSPDYNGFIPGDHPNEGYLFTNWETRPGMVSRLHLRMRGRQGKSTNHQWEVLGSQNLNFRDVEGTWNNCFGTVTPWNTPLSSEEYEPSAAQWYNPVNGARERMSEYLGRTANPYRYGYVIEIDEPTGDATPVKQFAMGRFSHENAVVMSDRQTAYLSDDGTGTVFFKFVADTPGDLSAGKLYAAKATQDAGNDVATTGFDLEWIELAHGTNKQIESWIAEYDDQEPGANVDYISDEEVRQWARGNTDDDRAAFLESRKAAAAKGATNEFRKMEGVNIKRNAKPGNYLYMAMSNTNKTMLSNEDASSGNDDPQDEIQLEGNEWGAVYRMQLGADYNVSRMEPVVTGGPNANICGGCPYDAQPNSASTVCQDCEHNPTKEDESGIVGKGMTSMKQAFSSQESYDPENTISEPDNIVVMDDGRVIIGEDTGNEGHDPPNMIWVYNPN
;
A
#
# COMPACT_ATOMS: atom_id res chain seq x y z
N MET A 1 -2.88 -19.04 -87.47
CA MET A 1 -2.87 -20.09 -86.43
C MET A 1 -1.61 -19.88 -85.60
N LEU A 2 -1.77 -19.77 -84.28
CA LEU A 2 -0.76 -19.93 -83.22
C LEU A 2 0.69 -19.48 -83.49
N THR A 3 1.16 -18.46 -82.77
CA THR A 3 2.15 -18.56 -81.67
C THR A 3 2.61 -17.15 -81.28
N ILE A 4 2.42 -16.78 -80.01
CA ILE A 4 2.89 -15.52 -79.45
C ILE A 4 4.31 -15.75 -78.92
N THR A 5 5.22 -14.94 -79.41
CA THR A 5 6.64 -14.81 -79.02
C THR A 5 6.79 -14.18 -77.64
N GLY A 6 7.64 -14.75 -76.79
CA GLY A 6 8.15 -14.13 -75.57
C GLY A 6 9.64 -14.39 -75.40
N LEU A 7 10.45 -13.33 -75.50
CA LEU A 7 11.88 -13.30 -75.21
C LEU A 7 12.18 -12.06 -74.36
N GLY A 8 12.72 -12.29 -73.15
CA GLY A 8 13.74 -11.49 -72.48
C GLY A 8 13.35 -10.17 -71.78
N GLY A 9 13.56 -10.10 -70.47
CA GLY A 9 13.76 -8.80 -69.78
C GLY A 9 13.41 -8.70 -68.29
N ILE A 10 14.28 -9.27 -67.43
CA ILE A 10 14.68 -8.83 -66.06
C ILE A 10 13.59 -8.37 -65.07
N ALA A 11 13.38 -9.16 -64.01
CA ALA A 11 12.95 -8.66 -62.70
C ALA A 11 13.65 -9.45 -61.58
N SER A 12 14.42 -8.76 -60.76
CA SER A 12 15.03 -9.26 -59.53
C SER A 12 13.97 -9.43 -58.44
N THR A 13 13.75 -10.65 -57.99
CA THR A 13 13.02 -10.96 -56.74
C THR A 13 13.98 -10.83 -55.54
N PRO A 14 13.68 -10.01 -54.52
CA PRO A 14 14.35 -10.13 -53.24
C PRO A 14 13.81 -11.36 -52.51
N ALA A 15 14.73 -12.06 -51.85
CA ALA A 15 14.49 -13.26 -51.08
C ALA A 15 13.47 -13.02 -49.96
N THR A 16 12.54 -13.96 -49.82
CA THR A 16 11.77 -14.17 -48.60
C THR A 16 12.71 -14.49 -47.45
N ALA A 17 12.99 -13.51 -46.59
CA ALA A 17 13.53 -13.77 -45.27
C ALA A 17 12.45 -14.47 -44.46
N ARG A 18 12.67 -15.74 -44.13
CA ARG A 18 11.97 -16.38 -43.00
C ARG A 18 12.41 -15.60 -41.76
N LEU A 19 11.49 -14.84 -41.17
CA LEU A 19 11.63 -14.41 -39.78
C LEU A 19 11.77 -15.69 -38.95
N GLY A 20 12.97 -15.93 -38.43
CA GLY A 20 13.19 -16.95 -37.42
C GLY A 20 12.31 -16.63 -36.22
N LYS A 21 11.77 -17.67 -35.59
CA LYS A 21 11.25 -17.57 -34.23
C LYS A 21 12.33 -16.91 -33.37
N ARG A 22 11.96 -15.87 -32.61
CA ARG A 22 12.72 -15.50 -31.41
C ARG A 22 12.63 -16.71 -30.47
N ASP A 23 13.75 -17.10 -29.88
CA ASP A 23 13.76 -18.16 -28.88
C ASP A 23 13.21 -17.54 -27.58
N ASP A 24 12.01 -17.98 -27.19
CA ASP A 24 11.21 -17.54 -26.04
C ASP A 24 11.77 -18.03 -24.68
N GLU A 25 13.10 -18.06 -24.48
CA GLU A 25 13.70 -18.65 -23.26
C GLU A 25 14.00 -17.63 -22.12
N HIS A 26 13.74 -16.33 -22.32
CA HIS A 26 14.00 -15.26 -21.35
C HIS A 26 12.75 -14.54 -20.82
N GLU A 27 11.54 -14.92 -21.25
CA GLU A 27 10.27 -14.28 -20.78
C GLU A 27 9.84 -14.75 -19.37
N ASP A 28 10.61 -15.61 -18.70
CA ASP A 28 10.22 -16.29 -17.45
C ASP A 28 11.00 -15.82 -16.18
N GLU A 29 11.84 -14.77 -16.24
CA GLU A 29 12.58 -14.23 -15.07
C GLU A 29 11.96 -12.94 -14.47
N PRO A 30 11.83 -12.79 -13.13
CA PRO A 30 11.12 -11.65 -12.56
C PRO A 30 11.77 -10.32 -12.93
N THR A 31 10.97 -9.27 -13.12
CA THR A 31 11.46 -7.94 -13.49
C THR A 31 10.92 -6.84 -12.58
N LEU A 32 11.64 -5.73 -12.48
CA LEU A 32 11.25 -4.54 -11.73
C LEU A 32 11.46 -3.29 -12.59
N ASN A 33 10.37 -2.64 -13.00
CA ASN A 33 10.42 -1.48 -13.89
C ASN A 33 9.89 -0.22 -13.22
N ARG A 34 10.52 0.94 -13.44
CA ARG A 34 10.05 2.23 -12.92
C ARG A 34 8.94 2.80 -13.76
N LEU A 35 7.73 2.83 -13.21
CA LEU A 35 6.56 3.40 -13.84
C LEU A 35 6.52 4.92 -13.70
N ALA A 36 6.89 5.46 -12.54
CA ALA A 36 6.83 6.89 -12.28
C ALA A 36 7.83 7.33 -11.23
N THR A 37 8.15 8.63 -11.25
CA THR A 37 8.81 9.35 -10.16
C THR A 37 7.88 10.45 -9.71
N THR A 38 7.74 10.67 -8.40
CA THR A 38 6.95 11.79 -7.86
C THR A 38 7.73 13.10 -7.93
N VAL A 39 7.32 14.09 -7.14
CA VAL A 39 8.01 15.36 -6.95
C VAL A 39 8.88 15.31 -5.71
N ARG A 40 9.83 16.22 -5.66
CA ARG A 40 10.77 16.38 -4.57
C ARG A 40 10.06 16.46 -3.20
N ASP A 41 10.62 15.72 -2.25
CA ASP A 41 10.21 15.60 -0.85
C ASP A 41 8.78 15.06 -0.68
N ALA A 42 8.13 14.57 -1.74
CA ALA A 42 6.80 13.98 -1.64
C ALA A 42 6.86 12.47 -1.53
N GLU A 43 5.90 11.91 -0.81
CA GLU A 43 5.62 10.48 -0.78
C GLU A 43 4.64 10.08 -1.88
N ILE A 44 4.67 8.80 -2.26
CA ILE A 44 3.70 8.22 -3.17
C ILE A 44 2.68 7.42 -2.40
N THR A 45 1.49 8.00 -2.33
CA THR A 45 0.37 7.41 -1.61
C THR A 45 -0.85 7.26 -2.53
N GLY A 46 -1.92 6.68 -2.01
CA GLY A 46 -3.21 6.66 -2.70
C GLY A 46 -3.25 5.84 -3.98
N MET A 47 -2.36 4.85 -4.15
CA MET A 47 -2.36 4.04 -5.35
C MET A 47 -3.65 3.21 -5.48
N TYR A 48 -4.39 3.37 -6.57
CA TYR A 48 -5.60 2.58 -6.84
C TYR A 48 -5.81 2.32 -8.33
N LEU A 49 -5.98 1.04 -8.67
CA LEU A 49 -6.30 0.57 -10.02
C LEU A 49 -7.77 0.17 -10.12
N THR A 50 -8.51 0.89 -10.96
CA THR A 50 -9.90 0.55 -11.30
C THR A 50 -9.96 -0.69 -12.18
N GLN A 51 -11.09 -1.39 -12.17
CA GLN A 51 -11.31 -2.55 -13.05
C GLN A 51 -11.10 -2.25 -14.54
N PRO A 52 -11.48 -1.08 -15.10
CA PRO A 52 -11.20 -0.76 -16.50
C PRO A 52 -9.77 -0.24 -16.75
N GLY A 53 -8.90 -0.21 -15.73
CA GLY A 53 -7.47 0.08 -15.85
C GLY A 53 -7.07 1.55 -15.75
N GLN A 54 -7.93 2.42 -15.21
CA GLN A 54 -7.55 3.77 -14.77
C GLN A 54 -6.83 3.70 -13.42
N PHE A 55 -5.75 4.45 -13.29
CA PHE A 55 -4.87 4.45 -12.13
C PHE A 55 -4.86 5.81 -11.46
N PHE A 56 -5.03 5.81 -10.15
CA PHE A 56 -4.93 6.98 -9.28
C PHE A 56 -3.72 6.82 -8.37
N PHE A 57 -3.08 7.93 -8.06
CA PHE A 57 -2.06 8.05 -7.01
C PHE A 57 -1.94 9.52 -6.63
N ASN A 58 -1.43 9.78 -5.44
CA ASN A 58 -1.35 11.11 -4.87
C ASN A 58 0.10 11.55 -4.72
N ILE A 59 0.23 12.85 -4.47
CA ILE A 59 1.46 13.47 -4.00
C ILE A 59 1.18 13.87 -2.57
N GLN A 60 1.79 13.18 -1.60
CA GLN A 60 1.64 13.48 -0.18
C GLN A 60 2.74 14.44 0.28
N HIS A 61 2.35 15.43 1.08
CA HIS A 61 3.16 16.47 1.74
C HIS A 61 4.41 16.99 0.97
N PRO A 62 4.26 17.35 -0.31
CA PRO A 62 5.39 17.82 -1.11
C PRO A 62 6.03 19.08 -0.52
N SER A 63 7.28 19.33 -0.90
CA SER A 63 7.98 20.58 -0.59
C SER A 63 7.16 21.80 -1.03
N ASP A 64 6.93 22.75 -0.11
CA ASP A 64 6.33 24.05 -0.42
C ASP A 64 7.17 24.87 -1.42
N ALA A 65 8.43 24.48 -1.64
CA ALA A 65 9.35 25.09 -2.59
C ALA A 65 9.11 24.64 -4.04
N ASN A 66 8.33 23.57 -4.28
CA ASN A 66 8.00 23.10 -5.61
C ASN A 66 7.15 24.13 -6.37
N ASP A 67 7.16 24.07 -7.70
CA ASP A 67 6.29 24.90 -8.53
C ASP A 67 4.83 24.42 -8.46
N LYS A 68 3.88 25.36 -8.63
CA LYS A 68 2.46 25.02 -8.72
C LYS A 68 2.19 24.13 -9.95
N PRO A 69 1.35 23.09 -9.84
CA PRO A 69 0.48 22.78 -8.71
C PRO A 69 1.09 21.85 -7.64
N TYR A 70 2.34 21.42 -7.78
CA TYR A 70 2.96 20.35 -6.97
C TYR A 70 3.55 20.80 -5.63
N ASN A 71 3.13 21.96 -5.15
CA ASN A 71 3.57 22.56 -3.91
C ASN A 71 2.56 22.33 -2.76
N LYS A 72 1.66 21.37 -2.95
CA LYS A 72 0.59 20.98 -2.04
C LYS A 72 0.24 19.51 -2.22
N GLY A 73 -0.30 18.90 -1.17
CA GLY A 73 -0.97 17.61 -1.23
C GLY A 73 -1.96 17.57 -2.38
N THR A 74 -1.74 16.67 -3.33
CA THR A 74 -2.47 16.61 -4.61
C THR A 74 -3.11 15.24 -4.80
N VAL A 75 -4.42 15.23 -5.09
CA VAL A 75 -5.13 14.03 -5.55
C VAL A 75 -4.97 13.90 -7.05
N GLY A 76 -4.46 12.76 -7.52
CA GLY A 76 -3.99 12.59 -8.89
C GLY A 76 -4.53 11.38 -9.64
N ALA A 77 -4.40 11.42 -10.96
CA ALA A 77 -4.67 10.30 -11.84
C ALA A 77 -3.67 10.21 -12.99
N LEU A 78 -3.34 8.99 -13.39
CA LEU A 78 -2.61 8.74 -14.63
C LEU A 78 -3.58 8.68 -15.81
N VAL A 79 -3.37 9.54 -16.80
CA VAL A 79 -4.25 9.68 -17.97
C VAL A 79 -3.53 9.40 -19.28
N ASN A 80 -4.26 9.35 -20.39
CA ASN A 80 -3.77 8.96 -21.72
C ASN A 80 -3.17 7.54 -21.78
N THR A 81 -3.48 6.68 -20.81
CA THR A 81 -3.03 5.29 -20.76
C THR A 81 -4.06 4.42 -20.03
N ASN A 82 -3.94 3.12 -20.21
CA ASN A 82 -4.70 2.10 -19.51
C ASN A 82 -3.73 1.04 -18.99
N LEU A 83 -3.60 0.92 -17.66
CA LEU A 83 -2.61 0.04 -17.07
C LEU A 83 -2.91 -1.45 -17.28
N ASN A 84 -4.17 -1.83 -17.53
CA ASN A 84 -4.49 -3.22 -17.91
C ASN A 84 -3.92 -3.60 -19.29
N THR A 85 -3.46 -2.61 -20.07
CA THR A 85 -2.80 -2.80 -21.36
C THR A 85 -1.33 -2.39 -21.33
N LEU A 86 -0.76 -2.17 -20.15
CA LEU A 86 0.65 -1.85 -19.98
C LEU A 86 1.49 -3.02 -20.54
N PRO A 87 2.37 -2.80 -21.55
CA PRO A 87 3.29 -3.84 -22.01
C PRO A 87 4.13 -4.38 -20.85
N GLN A 88 4.57 -5.64 -20.91
CA GLN A 88 5.47 -6.18 -19.88
C GLN A 88 6.86 -5.54 -19.94
N ASP A 89 7.30 -5.17 -21.14
CA ASP A 89 8.60 -4.60 -21.50
C ASP A 89 8.59 -3.07 -21.64
N PHE A 90 7.71 -2.37 -20.94
CA PHE A 90 7.66 -0.91 -21.01
C PHE A 90 8.98 -0.27 -20.52
N ALA A 91 9.39 0.83 -21.15
CA ALA A 91 10.63 1.51 -20.79
C ALA A 91 10.50 2.21 -19.42
N SER A 92 11.45 1.94 -18.52
CA SER A 92 11.51 2.56 -17.20
C SER A 92 11.75 4.07 -17.27
N VAL A 93 11.07 4.84 -16.41
CA VAL A 93 11.42 6.25 -16.13
C VAL A 93 12.81 6.30 -15.50
N GLN A 94 13.59 7.33 -15.84
CA GLN A 94 14.91 7.58 -15.27
C GLN A 94 14.81 8.47 -14.03
N VAL A 95 15.78 8.38 -13.12
CA VAL A 95 15.85 9.32 -11.97
C VAL A 95 16.08 10.72 -12.55
N PRO A 96 15.36 11.76 -12.10
CA PRO A 96 15.67 13.14 -12.45
C PRO A 96 17.15 13.51 -12.19
N ASP A 97 17.85 14.02 -13.20
CA ASP A 97 19.28 14.37 -13.07
C ASP A 97 19.48 15.74 -12.38
N ASN A 98 18.40 16.50 -12.20
CA ASN A 98 18.45 17.85 -11.67
C ASN A 98 17.16 18.25 -10.94
N LYS A 99 17.26 19.36 -10.20
CA LYS A 99 16.18 19.89 -9.37
C LYS A 99 14.91 20.24 -10.16
N GLU A 100 15.03 20.82 -11.36
CA GLU A 100 13.87 21.24 -12.15
C GLU A 100 13.06 20.02 -12.60
N GLU A 101 13.74 18.94 -13.00
CA GLU A 101 13.10 17.68 -13.33
C GLU A 101 12.44 17.04 -12.09
N ALA A 102 13.12 17.07 -10.94
CA ALA A 102 12.61 16.51 -9.68
C ALA A 102 11.39 17.26 -9.11
N GLU A 103 11.04 18.45 -9.61
CA GLU A 103 9.87 19.22 -9.16
C GLU A 103 8.57 18.83 -9.90
N THR A 104 8.62 17.84 -10.79
CA THR A 104 7.47 17.38 -11.57
C THR A 104 7.37 15.86 -11.60
N VAL A 105 6.14 15.36 -11.71
CA VAL A 105 5.89 13.92 -11.85
C VAL A 105 6.28 13.45 -13.26
N HIS A 106 7.13 12.43 -13.34
CA HIS A 106 7.48 11.76 -14.60
C HIS A 106 6.88 10.37 -14.64
N THR A 107 6.42 9.94 -15.82
CA THR A 107 5.72 8.67 -15.99
C THR A 107 6.16 7.96 -17.26
N ALA A 108 6.40 6.66 -17.21
CA ALA A 108 6.84 5.85 -18.35
C ALA A 108 5.78 5.81 -19.45
N VAL A 109 4.52 5.83 -19.03
CA VAL A 109 3.34 5.85 -19.90
C VAL A 109 2.33 6.85 -19.39
N GLY A 110 1.56 7.42 -20.30
CA GLY A 110 0.52 8.38 -19.94
C GLY A 110 1.08 9.71 -19.43
N GLN A 111 0.26 10.43 -18.68
CA GLN A 111 0.59 11.72 -18.06
C GLN A 111 -0.11 11.84 -16.71
N TYR A 112 0.53 12.48 -15.73
CA TYR A 112 -0.12 12.80 -14.47
C TYR A 112 -1.10 13.96 -14.64
N GLN A 113 -2.32 13.78 -14.14
CA GLN A 113 -3.36 14.81 -14.04
C GLN A 113 -3.64 15.08 -12.56
N ALA A 114 -3.34 16.29 -12.09
CA ALA A 114 -3.86 16.79 -10.82
C ALA A 114 -5.39 16.96 -10.93
N LEU A 115 -6.13 16.30 -10.03
CA LEU A 115 -7.60 16.37 -9.97
C LEU A 115 -8.06 17.47 -9.01
N ALA A 116 -7.47 17.51 -7.82
CA ALA A 116 -7.74 18.51 -6.79
C ALA A 116 -6.55 18.63 -5.84
N ASN A 117 -6.35 19.81 -5.27
CA ASN A 117 -5.39 20.02 -4.20
C ASN A 117 -6.09 20.07 -2.85
N GLY A 118 -5.42 19.62 -1.80
CA GLY A 118 -5.89 19.88 -0.46
C GLY A 118 -5.97 21.37 -0.17
N GLY A 119 -7.01 21.75 0.58
CA GLY A 119 -7.35 23.16 0.81
C GLY A 119 -8.09 23.86 -0.35
N ASP A 120 -8.39 23.16 -1.45
CA ASP A 120 -9.32 23.71 -2.45
C ASP A 120 -10.73 23.87 -1.85
N GLU A 121 -11.51 24.80 -2.41
CA GLU A 121 -12.90 25.00 -1.96
C GLU A 121 -13.80 23.88 -2.50
N THR A 122 -14.58 23.29 -1.59
CA THR A 122 -15.55 22.24 -1.89
C THR A 122 -16.94 22.82 -2.14
N ASP A 123 -17.87 22.01 -2.66
CA ASP A 123 -19.21 22.46 -3.03
C ASP A 123 -20.03 23.02 -1.83
N ASN A 124 -19.66 22.64 -0.61
CA ASN A 124 -20.27 23.13 0.63
C ASN A 124 -19.51 24.30 1.29
N GLY A 125 -18.51 24.89 0.60
CA GLY A 125 -17.72 26.02 1.07
C GLY A 125 -16.65 25.67 2.12
N LYS A 126 -16.41 24.38 2.38
CA LYS A 126 -15.30 23.91 3.23
C LYS A 126 -14.05 23.66 2.39
N LYS A 127 -12.93 23.42 3.07
CA LYS A 127 -11.63 23.15 2.46
C LYS A 127 -11.41 21.65 2.32
N LEU A 128 -11.12 21.19 1.11
CA LEU A 128 -10.94 19.77 0.79
C LEU A 128 -9.85 19.16 1.69
N GLY A 129 -10.14 18.02 2.31
CA GLY A 129 -9.21 17.30 3.17
C GLY A 129 -8.99 17.88 4.56
N ILE A 130 -9.66 18.99 4.90
CA ILE A 130 -9.47 19.67 6.18
C ILE A 130 -10.67 19.42 7.10
N PRO A 131 -10.49 18.79 8.29
CA PRO A 131 -11.51 18.71 9.31
C PRO A 131 -11.71 20.06 10.00
N TYR A 132 -12.91 20.23 10.54
CA TYR A 132 -13.32 21.44 11.24
C TYR A 132 -13.72 21.14 12.67
N SER A 133 -13.28 21.99 13.59
CA SER A 133 -13.69 21.96 14.99
C SER A 133 -15.20 22.18 15.16
N ALA A 134 -15.71 21.93 16.37
CA ALA A 134 -17.11 22.20 16.71
C ALA A 134 -17.56 23.63 16.43
N ASP A 135 -16.65 24.61 16.59
CA ASP A 135 -16.89 26.03 16.34
C ASP A 135 -16.55 26.45 14.89
N GLY A 136 -16.22 25.50 14.02
CA GLY A 136 -16.07 25.71 12.58
C GLY A 136 -14.71 26.26 12.15
N LYS A 137 -13.64 26.06 12.92
CA LYS A 137 -12.26 26.40 12.54
C LYS A 137 -11.59 25.23 11.81
N PRO A 138 -10.82 25.48 10.74
CA PRO A 138 -10.01 24.44 10.10
C PRO A 138 -8.93 23.93 11.06
N MET A 139 -8.68 22.63 11.08
CA MET A 139 -7.79 21.99 12.05
C MET A 139 -6.50 21.42 11.46
N THR A 140 -6.36 21.33 10.14
CA THR A 140 -5.19 20.78 9.43
C THR A 140 -4.86 21.63 8.20
N ASP A 141 -3.77 21.32 7.51
CA ASP A 141 -3.30 22.05 6.31
C ASP A 141 -3.84 21.48 4.99
N GLY A 142 -4.32 20.23 5.00
CA GLY A 142 -4.73 19.49 3.81
C GLY A 142 -3.54 19.07 2.96
N ASN A 143 -2.37 18.77 3.56
CA ASN A 143 -1.19 18.41 2.80
C ASN A 143 -0.98 16.89 2.64
N SER A 144 -1.73 16.06 3.34
CA SER A 144 -1.50 14.61 3.41
C SER A 144 -2.62 13.76 2.79
N PRO A 145 -2.91 13.86 1.48
CA PRO A 145 -3.83 12.93 0.83
C PRO A 145 -3.19 11.55 0.70
N ASP A 146 -3.91 10.50 1.09
CA ASP A 146 -3.43 9.12 1.11
C ASP A 146 -4.30 8.21 0.22
N TYR A 147 -4.70 7.02 0.66
CA TYR A 147 -5.59 6.08 -0.03
C TYR A 147 -6.57 6.71 -1.00
N ASN A 148 -6.68 6.13 -2.20
CA ASN A 148 -7.79 6.39 -3.11
C ASN A 148 -8.66 5.14 -3.28
N GLY A 149 -9.98 5.33 -3.31
CA GLY A 149 -10.95 4.30 -3.66
C GLY A 149 -11.97 4.80 -4.67
N PHE A 150 -11.98 4.26 -5.88
CA PHE A 150 -12.97 4.66 -6.90
C PHE A 150 -14.15 3.71 -6.97
N ILE A 151 -15.35 4.27 -6.79
CA ILE A 151 -16.65 3.60 -6.88
C ILE A 151 -17.40 4.08 -8.14
N PRO A 152 -17.70 3.20 -9.11
CA PRO A 152 -18.51 3.56 -10.28
C PRO A 152 -19.90 4.06 -9.87
N GLY A 153 -20.38 5.12 -10.54
CA GLY A 153 -21.74 5.62 -10.37
C GLY A 153 -22.73 5.04 -11.39
N ASP A 154 -23.99 5.49 -11.33
CA ASP A 154 -25.04 5.04 -12.24
C ASP A 154 -24.81 5.47 -13.71
N HIS A 155 -24.15 6.61 -13.90
CA HIS A 155 -23.80 7.07 -15.23
C HIS A 155 -22.51 6.37 -15.69
N PRO A 156 -22.45 5.79 -16.91
CA PRO A 156 -21.41 4.84 -17.32
C PRO A 156 -19.99 5.40 -17.40
N ASN A 157 -19.82 6.71 -17.28
CA ASN A 157 -18.52 7.39 -17.29
C ASN A 157 -18.25 8.15 -15.99
N GLU A 158 -19.10 8.00 -14.97
CA GLU A 158 -18.98 8.75 -13.72
C GLU A 158 -18.78 7.81 -12.54
N GLY A 159 -18.26 8.38 -11.47
CA GLY A 159 -18.11 7.69 -10.20
C GLY A 159 -17.57 8.62 -9.14
N TYR A 160 -17.26 8.04 -7.99
CA TYR A 160 -16.82 8.77 -6.81
C TYR A 160 -15.44 8.26 -6.41
N LEU A 161 -14.47 9.16 -6.34
CA LEU A 161 -13.15 8.90 -5.78
C LEU A 161 -13.17 9.31 -4.32
N PHE A 162 -12.94 8.36 -3.43
CA PHE A 162 -12.76 8.59 -2.01
C PHE A 162 -11.27 8.73 -1.73
N THR A 163 -10.87 9.75 -0.99
CA THR A 163 -9.47 9.99 -0.66
C THR A 163 -9.31 10.16 0.84
N ASN A 164 -8.44 9.37 1.46
CA ASN A 164 -8.07 9.55 2.86
C ASN A 164 -7.17 10.77 3.01
N TRP A 165 -7.20 11.39 4.19
CA TRP A 165 -6.29 12.45 4.57
C TRP A 165 -5.67 12.11 5.91
N GLU A 166 -4.38 11.83 5.86
CA GLU A 166 -3.59 11.26 6.94
C GLU A 166 -3.22 12.36 7.93
N THR A 167 -4.20 12.72 8.75
CA THR A 167 -4.13 13.84 9.68
C THR A 167 -4.86 13.51 10.97
N ARG A 168 -4.74 14.36 11.99
CA ARG A 168 -5.41 14.19 13.29
C ARG A 168 -6.16 15.49 13.63
N PRO A 169 -7.51 15.51 13.70
CA PRO A 169 -8.43 14.46 13.28
C PRO A 169 -8.18 14.03 11.84
N GLY A 170 -8.47 12.77 11.51
CA GLY A 170 -8.42 12.30 10.14
C GLY A 170 -9.60 12.82 9.30
N MET A 171 -9.56 12.54 8.00
CA MET A 171 -10.63 12.94 7.09
C MET A 171 -10.68 12.00 5.88
N VAL A 172 -11.86 11.87 5.30
CA VAL A 172 -12.04 11.28 3.97
C VAL A 172 -12.81 12.28 3.11
N SER A 173 -12.30 12.58 1.92
CA SER A 173 -13.01 13.37 0.91
C SER A 173 -13.64 12.47 -0.15
N ARG A 174 -14.63 13.02 -0.88
CA ARG A 174 -15.29 12.38 -2.01
C ARG A 174 -15.32 13.35 -3.18
N LEU A 175 -14.66 13.00 -4.28
CA LEU A 175 -14.73 13.70 -5.56
C LEU A 175 -15.73 12.99 -6.47
N HIS A 176 -16.71 13.71 -7.02
CA HIS A 176 -17.55 13.20 -8.12
C HIS A 176 -16.81 13.45 -9.42
N LEU A 177 -16.42 12.37 -10.10
CA LEU A 177 -15.61 12.41 -11.31
C LEU A 177 -16.39 11.97 -12.53
N ARG A 178 -16.06 12.54 -13.68
CA ARG A 178 -16.48 12.07 -15.01
C ARG A 178 -15.26 11.82 -15.88
N MET A 179 -15.11 10.60 -16.37
CA MET A 179 -14.13 10.28 -17.39
C MET A 179 -14.61 10.80 -18.75
N ARG A 180 -13.76 11.57 -19.44
CA ARG A 180 -14.06 12.09 -20.77
C ARG A 180 -14.30 10.96 -21.76
N GLY A 181 -15.40 11.07 -22.49
CA GLY A 181 -15.83 10.09 -23.46
C GLY A 181 -17.35 9.95 -23.51
N ARG A 182 -17.84 8.82 -24.02
CA ARG A 182 -19.28 8.57 -24.18
C ARG A 182 -19.59 7.09 -24.00
N GLN A 183 -20.74 6.79 -23.39
CA GLN A 183 -21.32 5.44 -23.28
C GLN A 183 -20.34 4.42 -22.66
N GLY A 184 -19.68 4.81 -21.57
CA GLY A 184 -18.72 3.96 -20.84
C GLY A 184 -17.35 3.83 -21.50
N LYS A 185 -17.15 4.45 -22.66
CA LYS A 185 -15.85 4.48 -23.33
C LYS A 185 -15.12 5.77 -23.01
N SER A 186 -13.82 5.65 -22.81
CA SER A 186 -12.93 6.78 -22.65
C SER A 186 -12.43 7.29 -24.00
N THR A 187 -12.18 8.59 -24.13
CA THR A 187 -11.44 9.17 -25.26
C THR A 187 -9.93 9.12 -25.03
N ASN A 188 -9.50 9.36 -23.80
CA ASN A 188 -8.10 9.56 -23.43
C ASN A 188 -7.84 9.43 -21.91
N HIS A 189 -8.75 8.79 -21.18
CA HIS A 189 -8.69 8.59 -19.72
C HIS A 189 -8.60 9.86 -18.87
N GLN A 190 -8.84 11.04 -19.46
CA GLN A 190 -8.90 12.29 -18.71
C GLN A 190 -10.15 12.39 -17.86
N TRP A 191 -10.00 13.01 -16.70
CA TRP A 191 -11.07 13.19 -15.73
C TRP A 191 -11.52 14.64 -15.63
N GLU A 192 -12.81 14.83 -15.41
CA GLU A 192 -13.43 16.09 -15.02
C GLU A 192 -13.97 15.94 -13.59
N VAL A 193 -13.58 16.87 -12.70
CA VAL A 193 -14.17 16.96 -11.36
C VAL A 193 -15.50 17.69 -11.49
N LEU A 194 -16.59 17.00 -11.18
CA LEU A 194 -17.96 17.53 -11.22
C LEU A 194 -18.41 18.10 -9.88
N GLY A 195 -17.82 17.61 -8.79
CA GLY A 195 -18.13 18.05 -7.43
C GLY A 195 -17.13 17.49 -6.43
N SER A 196 -17.05 18.12 -5.27
CA SER A 196 -16.12 17.74 -4.20
C SER A 196 -16.71 18.04 -2.83
N GLN A 197 -16.48 17.14 -1.88
CA GLN A 197 -16.90 17.31 -0.50
C GLN A 197 -16.02 16.52 0.46
N ASN A 198 -16.00 16.92 1.73
CA ASN A 198 -15.49 16.12 2.83
C ASN A 198 -16.64 15.31 3.44
N LEU A 199 -16.37 14.08 3.90
CA LEU A 199 -17.34 13.30 4.66
C LEU A 199 -17.41 13.77 6.13
N ASN A 200 -18.55 13.53 6.77
CA ASN A 200 -18.75 13.84 8.18
C ASN A 200 -18.49 12.63 9.06
N PHE A 201 -17.46 12.70 9.90
CA PHE A 201 -17.12 11.64 10.87
C PHE A 201 -17.61 11.93 12.29
N ARG A 202 -18.25 13.08 12.53
CA ARG A 202 -18.60 13.50 13.90
C ARG A 202 -19.58 12.55 14.58
N ASP A 203 -20.49 11.97 13.81
CA ASP A 203 -21.51 11.04 14.32
C ASP A 203 -20.92 9.66 14.69
N VAL A 204 -19.65 9.41 14.33
CA VAL A 204 -18.87 8.23 14.72
C VAL A 204 -17.66 8.60 15.58
N GLU A 205 -17.75 9.69 16.34
CA GLU A 205 -16.70 10.21 17.23
C GLU A 205 -15.41 10.66 16.53
N GLY A 206 -15.48 10.97 15.24
CA GLY A 206 -14.33 11.36 14.44
C GLY A 206 -13.52 10.18 13.94
N THR A 207 -12.43 10.49 13.26
CA THR A 207 -11.49 9.52 12.72
C THR A 207 -10.06 9.99 12.98
N TRP A 208 -9.09 9.10 12.83
CA TRP A 208 -7.72 9.29 13.28
C TRP A 208 -6.72 8.81 12.23
N ASN A 209 -5.84 9.69 11.74
CA ASN A 209 -4.73 9.35 10.84
C ASN A 209 -5.16 8.37 9.73
N ASN A 210 -6.11 8.78 8.89
CA ASN A 210 -6.60 7.90 7.84
C ASN A 210 -5.46 7.67 6.82
N CYS A 211 -4.82 6.50 6.86
CA CYS A 211 -3.69 6.15 6.02
C CYS A 211 -4.17 5.45 4.74
N PHE A 212 -3.66 4.25 4.43
CA PHE A 212 -4.05 3.51 3.24
C PHE A 212 -5.46 2.89 3.36
N GLY A 213 -5.82 2.00 2.43
CA GLY A 213 -7.17 1.45 2.34
C GLY A 213 -7.38 0.54 1.14
N THR A 214 -8.58 -0.03 1.03
CA THR A 214 -8.99 -0.82 -0.14
C THR A 214 -10.48 -0.65 -0.45
N VAL A 215 -10.96 -1.19 -1.58
CA VAL A 215 -12.39 -1.29 -1.86
C VAL A 215 -12.84 -2.73 -1.70
N THR A 216 -13.90 -2.96 -0.93
CA THR A 216 -14.47 -4.29 -0.72
C THR A 216 -14.99 -4.90 -2.03
N PRO A 217 -15.17 -6.24 -2.10
CA PRO A 217 -15.81 -6.88 -3.24
C PRO A 217 -17.27 -6.44 -3.51
N TRP A 218 -17.90 -5.72 -2.57
CA TRP A 218 -19.24 -5.14 -2.74
C TRP A 218 -19.23 -3.62 -2.96
N ASN A 219 -18.07 -3.07 -3.36
CA ASN A 219 -17.88 -1.68 -3.76
C ASN A 219 -18.11 -0.64 -2.64
N THR A 220 -17.71 -0.97 -1.42
CA THR A 220 -17.58 0.02 -0.33
C THR A 220 -16.10 0.34 -0.10
N PRO A 221 -15.71 1.62 0.01
CA PRO A 221 -14.37 2.01 0.44
C PRO A 221 -14.12 1.59 1.89
N LEU A 222 -12.94 1.04 2.16
CA LEU A 222 -12.36 0.86 3.49
C LEU A 222 -11.22 1.85 3.69
N SER A 223 -11.33 2.65 4.73
CA SER A 223 -10.29 3.55 5.22
C SER A 223 -9.73 3.00 6.53
N SER A 224 -8.46 3.26 6.82
CA SER A 224 -7.77 2.68 7.98
C SER A 224 -7.23 3.76 8.89
N GLU A 225 -7.50 3.66 10.19
CA GLU A 225 -6.90 4.55 11.18
C GLU A 225 -5.56 3.99 11.65
N GLU A 226 -4.49 4.74 11.42
CA GLU A 226 -3.11 4.36 11.73
C GLU A 226 -2.59 5.09 12.99
N TYR A 227 -1.57 4.54 13.66
CA TYR A 227 -0.97 5.01 14.90
C TYR A 227 -1.98 5.32 15.99
N GLU A 228 -2.74 4.30 16.42
CA GLU A 228 -3.79 4.45 17.41
C GLU A 228 -3.27 5.15 18.68
N PRO A 229 -4.06 6.07 19.27
CA PRO A 229 -3.60 6.76 20.45
C PRO A 229 -3.40 5.79 21.61
N SER A 230 -2.24 5.84 22.26
CA SER A 230 -2.01 5.05 23.47
C SER A 230 -2.97 5.48 24.58
N ALA A 231 -3.72 4.53 25.15
CA ALA A 231 -4.67 4.78 26.24
C ALA A 231 -3.96 5.31 27.49
N ALA A 232 -2.84 4.70 27.90
CA ALA A 232 -1.98 5.18 28.98
C ALA A 232 -1.56 6.64 28.79
N GLN A 233 -1.15 7.00 27.57
CA GLN A 233 -0.61 8.32 27.27
C GLN A 233 -1.69 9.36 26.91
N TRP A 234 -2.97 8.96 26.85
CA TRP A 234 -4.06 9.83 26.41
C TRP A 234 -4.29 11.04 27.32
N TYR A 235 -4.14 10.85 28.64
CA TYR A 235 -4.33 11.90 29.65
C TYR A 235 -3.05 12.67 29.98
N ASN A 236 -1.96 12.41 29.26
CA ASN A 236 -0.74 13.16 29.41
C ASN A 236 -0.87 14.51 28.67
N PRO A 237 -0.84 15.65 29.39
CA PRO A 237 -1.11 16.97 28.81
C PRO A 237 -0.06 17.43 27.80
N VAL A 238 1.08 16.74 27.71
CA VAL A 238 2.15 17.05 26.74
C VAL A 238 1.80 16.55 25.34
N ASN A 239 0.96 15.51 25.21
CA ASN A 239 0.70 14.85 23.93
C ASN A 239 -0.27 15.62 23.02
N GLY A 240 -1.20 16.42 23.59
CA GLY A 240 -2.12 17.30 22.85
C GLY A 240 -3.18 16.61 21.97
N ALA A 241 -3.05 15.31 21.73
CA ALA A 241 -3.96 14.48 20.94
C ALA A 241 -5.41 14.55 21.44
N ARG A 242 -5.59 14.37 22.76
CA ARG A 242 -6.90 14.43 23.40
C ARG A 242 -7.54 15.79 23.23
N GLU A 243 -6.80 16.87 23.47
CA GLU A 243 -7.29 18.24 23.36
C GLU A 243 -7.73 18.52 21.92
N ARG A 244 -6.93 18.11 20.94
CA ARG A 244 -7.24 18.27 19.52
C ARG A 244 -8.50 17.51 19.11
N MET A 245 -8.64 16.25 19.51
CA MET A 245 -9.88 15.49 19.23
C MET A 245 -11.08 16.04 20.01
N SER A 246 -10.87 16.55 21.21
CA SER A 246 -11.95 17.16 22.01
C SER A 246 -12.43 18.49 21.42
N GLU A 247 -11.52 19.29 20.85
CA GLU A 247 -11.88 20.48 20.06
C GLU A 247 -12.64 20.09 18.78
N TYR A 248 -12.20 19.01 18.12
CA TYR A 248 -12.90 18.47 16.96
C TYR A 248 -14.33 18.11 17.32
N LEU A 249 -14.58 17.37 18.40
CA LEU A 249 -15.91 16.88 18.82
C LEU A 249 -16.76 17.94 19.55
N GLY A 250 -16.13 18.88 20.23
CA GLY A 250 -16.81 19.83 21.13
C GLY A 250 -17.13 19.25 22.51
N ARG A 251 -16.53 18.10 22.85
CA ARG A 251 -16.61 17.41 24.15
C ARG A 251 -15.38 16.53 24.34
N THR A 252 -15.20 15.96 25.53
CA THR A 252 -14.04 15.12 25.84
C THR A 252 -14.00 13.87 24.95
N ALA A 253 -12.86 13.66 24.28
CA ALA A 253 -12.61 12.50 23.43
C ALA A 253 -12.08 11.29 24.23
N ASN A 254 -12.43 10.08 23.78
CA ASN A 254 -12.03 8.79 24.35
C ASN A 254 -11.01 8.08 23.42
N PRO A 255 -9.86 7.59 23.92
CA PRO A 255 -8.81 7.01 23.07
C PRO A 255 -9.24 5.71 22.38
N TYR A 256 -10.15 4.95 22.99
CA TYR A 256 -10.65 3.70 22.42
C TYR A 256 -11.65 3.89 21.28
N ARG A 257 -11.98 5.14 20.93
CA ARG A 257 -12.78 5.46 19.74
C ARG A 257 -11.96 5.44 18.45
N TYR A 258 -10.64 5.27 18.50
CA TYR A 258 -9.73 5.35 17.35
C TYR A 258 -8.82 4.12 17.23
N GLY A 259 -8.29 3.87 16.03
CA GLY A 259 -7.45 2.73 15.67
C GLY A 259 -8.21 1.61 14.98
N TYR A 260 -9.20 1.93 14.14
CA TYR A 260 -10.06 0.96 13.46
C TYR A 260 -10.11 1.15 11.95
N VAL A 261 -10.47 0.07 11.25
CA VAL A 261 -10.97 0.15 9.87
C VAL A 261 -12.35 0.81 9.86
N ILE A 262 -12.58 1.65 8.86
CA ILE A 262 -13.85 2.35 8.64
C ILE A 262 -14.36 2.01 7.24
N GLU A 263 -15.56 1.45 7.17
CA GLU A 263 -16.27 1.24 5.91
C GLU A 263 -17.12 2.47 5.59
N ILE A 264 -17.09 2.94 4.35
CA ILE A 264 -18.00 3.98 3.87
C ILE A 264 -19.20 3.31 3.20
N ASP A 265 -20.31 3.22 3.94
CA ASP A 265 -21.56 2.65 3.46
C ASP A 265 -22.30 3.62 2.52
N GLU A 266 -23.16 3.08 1.65
CA GLU A 266 -23.91 3.83 0.62
C GLU A 266 -23.03 4.85 -0.16
N PRO A 267 -21.85 4.44 -0.70
CA PRO A 267 -20.83 5.38 -1.18
C PRO A 267 -21.29 6.26 -2.36
N THR A 268 -22.21 5.78 -3.18
CA THR A 268 -22.79 6.55 -4.31
C THR A 268 -23.96 7.45 -3.89
N GLY A 269 -24.45 7.29 -2.65
CA GLY A 269 -25.58 8.02 -2.08
C GLY A 269 -25.12 8.91 -0.91
N ASP A 270 -25.72 8.69 0.25
CA ASP A 270 -25.35 9.35 1.50
C ASP A 270 -24.21 8.59 2.19
N ALA A 271 -22.99 8.84 1.70
CA ALA A 271 -21.78 8.14 2.12
C ALA A 271 -21.59 8.26 3.64
N THR A 272 -21.82 7.15 4.35
CA THR A 272 -21.88 7.10 5.81
C THR A 272 -20.72 6.27 6.37
N PRO A 273 -19.82 6.86 7.16
CA PRO A 273 -18.75 6.11 7.82
C PRO A 273 -19.29 5.13 8.88
N VAL A 274 -18.75 3.91 8.91
CA VAL A 274 -19.06 2.85 9.88
C VAL A 274 -17.76 2.25 10.41
N LYS A 275 -17.50 2.37 11.72
CA LYS A 275 -16.31 1.77 12.33
C LYS A 275 -16.46 0.28 12.51
N GLN A 276 -15.50 -0.49 11.99
CA GLN A 276 -15.47 -1.95 12.06
C GLN A 276 -14.73 -2.41 13.31
N PHE A 277 -15.30 -2.13 14.49
CA PHE A 277 -14.69 -2.46 15.79
C PHE A 277 -14.35 -3.96 15.95
N ALA A 278 -15.11 -4.86 15.31
CA ALA A 278 -14.85 -6.30 15.33
C ALA A 278 -13.53 -6.71 14.65
N MET A 279 -12.94 -5.83 13.83
CA MET A 279 -11.64 -6.06 13.18
C MET A 279 -10.45 -5.70 14.09
N GLY A 280 -10.71 -5.29 15.33
CA GLY A 280 -9.68 -5.01 16.33
C GLY A 280 -9.12 -3.59 16.26
N ARG A 281 -8.47 -3.19 17.35
CA ARG A 281 -7.85 -1.88 17.54
C ARG A 281 -6.33 -1.96 17.52
N PHE A 282 -5.70 -1.29 16.55
CA PHE A 282 -4.24 -1.17 16.38
C PHE A 282 -3.95 -0.14 15.25
N SER A 283 -2.72 -0.09 14.76
CA SER A 283 -2.27 0.87 13.75
C SER A 283 -2.54 0.27 12.36
N HIS A 284 -3.78 0.34 11.91
CA HIS A 284 -4.16 -0.28 10.64
C HIS A 284 -3.57 0.52 9.48
N GLU A 285 -2.70 -0.10 8.71
CA GLU A 285 -2.28 0.47 7.44
C GLU A 285 -3.37 0.23 6.39
N ASN A 286 -3.69 -1.03 6.12
CA ASN A 286 -4.93 -1.37 5.45
C ASN A 286 -5.55 -2.71 5.81
N ALA A 287 -6.84 -2.80 5.47
CA ALA A 287 -7.57 -4.05 5.41
C ALA A 287 -7.87 -4.42 3.96
N VAL A 288 -7.66 -5.69 3.59
CA VAL A 288 -8.05 -6.22 2.27
C VAL A 288 -9.00 -7.40 2.44
N VAL A 289 -10.21 -7.27 1.87
CA VAL A 289 -11.26 -8.30 1.95
C VAL A 289 -11.16 -9.25 0.75
N MET A 290 -11.12 -10.54 1.05
CA MET A 290 -11.02 -11.61 0.06
C MET A 290 -12.32 -11.82 -0.73
N SER A 291 -12.24 -12.55 -1.84
CA SER A 291 -13.39 -12.76 -2.73
C SER A 291 -14.50 -13.65 -2.17
N ASP A 292 -14.26 -14.35 -1.05
CA ASP A 292 -15.30 -15.03 -0.26
C ASP A 292 -16.23 -14.03 0.45
N ARG A 293 -15.86 -12.74 0.46
CA ARG A 293 -16.54 -11.63 1.13
C ARG A 293 -16.59 -11.78 2.65
N GLN A 294 -15.75 -12.65 3.23
CA GLN A 294 -15.73 -12.92 4.67
C GLN A 294 -14.36 -12.73 5.27
N THR A 295 -13.33 -13.24 4.62
CA THR A 295 -11.97 -13.20 5.14
C THR A 295 -11.33 -11.86 4.81
N ALA A 296 -10.75 -11.18 5.79
CA ALA A 296 -9.98 -9.97 5.61
C ALA A 296 -8.60 -10.10 6.25
N TYR A 297 -7.57 -9.61 5.56
CA TYR A 297 -6.23 -9.47 6.11
C TYR A 297 -5.99 -8.02 6.50
N LEU A 298 -5.29 -7.83 7.62
CA LEU A 298 -5.14 -6.56 8.31
C LEU A 298 -3.66 -6.37 8.61
N SER A 299 -3.03 -5.39 7.96
CA SER A 299 -1.65 -5.01 8.26
C SER A 299 -1.59 -4.03 9.44
N ASP A 300 -0.46 -4.03 10.13
CA ASP A 300 -0.25 -3.33 11.39
C ASP A 300 1.07 -2.55 11.35
N ASP A 301 0.99 -1.25 11.10
CA ASP A 301 2.17 -0.42 10.95
C ASP A 301 2.75 0.02 12.32
N GLY A 302 4.06 -0.15 12.49
CA GLY A 302 4.76 0.15 13.73
C GLY A 302 5.97 -0.72 13.98
N THR A 303 6.40 -0.80 15.24
CA THR A 303 7.51 -1.66 15.70
C THR A 303 6.97 -2.65 16.71
N GLY A 304 7.33 -3.93 16.58
CA GLY A 304 6.79 -4.99 17.43
C GLY A 304 5.29 -5.22 17.19
N THR A 305 4.89 -5.27 15.92
CA THR A 305 3.50 -5.36 15.47
C THR A 305 3.09 -6.78 15.13
N VAL A 306 1.80 -6.97 14.86
CA VAL A 306 1.18 -8.28 14.67
C VAL A 306 0.45 -8.31 13.34
N PHE A 307 0.59 -9.41 12.59
CA PHE A 307 -0.24 -9.61 11.41
C PHE A 307 -1.61 -10.19 11.78
N PHE A 308 -2.69 -9.51 11.42
CA PHE A 308 -4.04 -9.91 11.79
C PHE A 308 -4.86 -10.44 10.60
N LYS A 309 -5.85 -11.27 10.94
CA LYS A 309 -6.88 -11.75 10.01
C LYS A 309 -8.24 -11.68 10.70
N PHE A 310 -9.25 -11.21 9.99
CA PHE A 310 -10.63 -11.22 10.44
C PHE A 310 -11.47 -12.14 9.54
N VAL A 311 -12.40 -12.87 10.14
CA VAL A 311 -13.37 -13.71 9.40
C VAL A 311 -14.77 -13.33 9.82
N ALA A 312 -15.51 -12.69 8.92
CA ALA A 312 -16.87 -12.26 9.15
C ALA A 312 -17.87 -13.43 9.26
N ASP A 313 -18.86 -13.30 10.14
CA ASP A 313 -19.93 -14.28 10.30
C ASP A 313 -20.78 -14.43 9.03
N THR A 314 -21.00 -13.31 8.31
CA THR A 314 -21.83 -13.26 7.11
C THR A 314 -21.05 -12.64 5.94
N PRO A 315 -21.02 -13.27 4.75
CA PRO A 315 -20.40 -12.69 3.57
C PRO A 315 -20.96 -11.31 3.23
N GLY A 316 -20.10 -10.31 3.16
CA GLY A 316 -20.48 -8.92 2.85
C GLY A 316 -20.91 -8.08 4.04
N ASP A 317 -20.71 -8.55 5.27
CA ASP A 317 -21.04 -7.82 6.50
C ASP A 317 -19.88 -7.95 7.49
N LEU A 318 -19.10 -6.88 7.63
CA LEU A 318 -17.92 -6.85 8.52
C LEU A 318 -18.27 -6.58 9.99
N SER A 319 -19.56 -6.41 10.31
CA SER A 319 -19.98 -5.96 11.64
C SER A 319 -19.91 -7.02 12.75
N ALA A 320 -19.67 -8.28 12.39
CA ALA A 320 -19.56 -9.39 13.32
C ALA A 320 -18.64 -10.48 12.77
N GLY A 321 -17.80 -11.05 13.62
CA GLY A 321 -16.88 -12.10 13.21
C GLY A 321 -15.81 -12.42 14.24
N LYS A 322 -14.78 -13.12 13.79
CA LYS A 322 -13.65 -13.58 14.60
C LYS A 322 -12.36 -12.89 14.22
N LEU A 323 -11.63 -12.40 15.21
CA LEU A 323 -10.29 -11.84 15.03
C LEU A 323 -9.23 -12.90 15.31
N TYR A 324 -8.23 -12.97 14.45
CA TYR A 324 -7.09 -13.88 14.51
C TYR A 324 -5.78 -13.09 14.43
N ALA A 325 -4.73 -13.62 15.06
CA ALA A 325 -3.37 -13.11 14.95
C ALA A 325 -2.43 -14.21 14.43
N ALA A 326 -1.44 -13.83 13.63
CA ALA A 326 -0.48 -14.75 13.06
C ALA A 326 0.59 -15.18 14.07
N LYS A 327 0.92 -16.47 14.05
CA LYS A 327 2.13 -17.04 14.62
C LYS A 327 3.08 -17.34 13.47
N ALA A 328 4.23 -16.69 13.45
CA ALA A 328 5.27 -16.90 12.44
C ALA A 328 6.30 -17.91 12.93
N THR A 329 6.82 -18.72 12.02
CA THR A 329 8.00 -19.55 12.24
C THR A 329 8.98 -19.28 11.13
N GLN A 330 10.12 -18.67 11.46
CA GLN A 330 11.17 -18.34 10.50
C GLN A 330 11.82 -19.61 9.94
N ASP A 331 12.15 -19.58 8.65
CA ASP A 331 12.99 -20.60 8.02
C ASP A 331 14.41 -20.65 8.62
N ALA A 332 15.16 -21.69 8.26
CA ALA A 332 16.61 -21.67 8.50
C ALA A 332 17.27 -20.57 7.65
N GLY A 333 18.01 -19.67 8.31
CA GLY A 333 18.64 -18.52 7.69
C GLY A 333 18.13 -17.21 8.30
N ASN A 334 18.77 -16.10 7.96
CA ASN A 334 18.45 -14.76 8.43
C ASN A 334 18.49 -13.70 7.32
N ASP A 335 18.92 -14.05 6.10
CA ASP A 335 18.95 -13.12 4.98
C ASP A 335 17.52 -12.77 4.52
N VAL A 336 17.18 -11.48 4.58
CA VAL A 336 15.87 -10.93 4.19
C VAL A 336 15.50 -11.31 2.76
N ALA A 337 16.48 -11.45 1.85
CA ALA A 337 16.24 -11.78 0.45
C ALA A 337 15.73 -13.21 0.22
N THR A 338 15.90 -14.11 1.20
CA THR A 338 15.62 -15.55 1.01
C THR A 338 14.86 -16.20 2.16
N THR A 339 14.78 -15.56 3.32
CA THR A 339 14.18 -16.13 4.53
C THR A 339 12.67 -15.87 4.55
N GLY A 340 11.87 -16.93 4.54
CA GLY A 340 10.41 -16.85 4.67
C GLY A 340 9.91 -17.27 6.05
N PHE A 341 8.58 -17.20 6.20
CA PHE A 341 7.88 -17.54 7.44
C PHE A 341 6.71 -18.48 7.16
N ASP A 342 6.64 -19.59 7.89
CA ASP A 342 5.41 -20.37 8.01
C ASP A 342 4.44 -19.65 8.95
N LEU A 343 3.16 -19.60 8.59
CA LEU A 343 2.13 -18.87 9.32
C LEU A 343 1.04 -19.80 9.86
N GLU A 344 0.77 -19.70 11.15
CA GLU A 344 -0.40 -20.28 11.82
C GLU A 344 -1.30 -19.16 12.36
N TRP A 345 -2.61 -19.42 12.50
CA TRP A 345 -3.57 -18.40 12.91
C TRP A 345 -4.21 -18.73 14.26
N ILE A 346 -3.97 -17.87 15.24
CA ILE A 346 -4.50 -18.01 16.60
C ILE A 346 -5.78 -17.18 16.71
N GLU A 347 -6.89 -17.83 17.03
CA GLU A 347 -8.15 -17.12 17.34
C GLU A 347 -7.98 -16.32 18.63
N LEU A 348 -8.27 -15.02 18.57
CA LEU A 348 -8.31 -14.15 19.74
C LEU A 348 -9.70 -14.22 20.38
N ALA A 349 -10.72 -13.71 19.69
CA ALA A 349 -12.10 -13.70 20.16
C ALA A 349 -13.11 -13.54 19.00
N HIS A 350 -14.39 -13.79 19.29
CA HIS A 350 -15.53 -13.42 18.46
C HIS A 350 -16.19 -12.17 19.02
N GLY A 351 -16.66 -11.27 18.15
CA GLY A 351 -17.28 -10.02 18.59
C GLY A 351 -18.17 -9.38 17.53
N THR A 352 -18.96 -8.40 17.97
CA THR A 352 -19.78 -7.55 17.08
C THR A 352 -19.45 -6.09 17.31
N ASN A 353 -19.54 -5.26 16.27
CA ASN A 353 -19.31 -3.82 16.37
C ASN A 353 -20.14 -3.20 17.48
N LYS A 354 -21.43 -3.54 17.55
CA LYS A 354 -22.35 -3.03 18.56
C LYS A 354 -21.93 -3.37 20.00
N GLN A 355 -21.46 -4.60 20.22
CA GLN A 355 -21.00 -5.04 21.53
C GLN A 355 -19.74 -4.30 21.93
N ILE A 356 -18.76 -4.24 21.03
CA ILE A 356 -17.46 -3.60 21.30
C ILE A 356 -17.65 -2.09 21.49
N GLU A 357 -18.49 -1.45 20.68
CA GLU A 357 -18.86 -0.05 20.85
C GLU A 357 -19.49 0.23 22.22
N SER A 358 -20.34 -0.68 22.72
CA SER A 358 -20.93 -0.54 24.05
C SER A 358 -19.89 -0.61 25.17
N TRP A 359 -18.84 -1.41 25.00
CA TRP A 359 -17.71 -1.44 25.92
C TRP A 359 -16.89 -0.16 25.85
N ILE A 360 -16.62 0.34 24.64
CA ILE A 360 -15.88 1.59 24.46
C ILE A 360 -16.62 2.75 25.14
N ALA A 361 -17.95 2.79 25.05
CA ALA A 361 -18.78 3.81 25.67
C ALA A 361 -18.68 3.86 27.20
N GLU A 362 -18.27 2.77 27.86
CA GLU A 362 -18.02 2.76 29.30
C GLU A 362 -16.85 3.68 29.69
N TYR A 363 -15.95 3.98 28.76
CA TYR A 363 -14.79 4.86 28.93
C TYR A 363 -15.03 6.31 28.46
N ASP A 364 -16.21 6.61 27.91
CA ASP A 364 -16.57 7.98 27.57
C ASP A 364 -16.67 8.85 28.84
N ASP A 365 -16.27 10.11 28.73
CA ASP A 365 -16.28 11.11 29.81
C ASP A 365 -15.52 10.68 31.10
N GLN A 366 -14.64 9.69 31.00
CA GLN A 366 -13.75 9.28 32.10
C GLN A 366 -12.42 10.03 32.06
N GLU A 367 -11.87 10.39 33.24
CA GLU A 367 -10.53 10.96 33.38
C GLU A 367 -9.78 10.26 34.54
N PRO A 368 -9.24 9.05 34.35
CA PRO A 368 -8.60 8.26 35.40
C PRO A 368 -7.29 8.86 35.97
N GLY A 369 -6.88 10.05 35.52
CA GLY A 369 -5.58 10.65 35.81
C GLY A 369 -4.54 10.30 34.74
N ALA A 370 -3.39 10.97 34.76
CA ALA A 370 -2.34 10.77 33.75
C ALA A 370 -1.64 9.41 33.89
N ASN A 371 -1.29 8.78 32.76
CA ASN A 371 -0.55 7.49 32.70
C ASN A 371 -1.31 6.29 33.30
N VAL A 372 -2.64 6.26 33.14
CA VAL A 372 -3.48 5.13 33.57
C VAL A 372 -4.06 4.45 32.33
N ASP A 373 -3.75 3.17 32.15
CA ASP A 373 -4.47 2.30 31.23
C ASP A 373 -5.79 1.88 31.85
N TYR A 374 -6.83 1.82 31.03
CA TYR A 374 -8.13 1.31 31.44
C TYR A 374 -8.16 -0.22 31.55
N ILE A 375 -7.39 -0.90 30.69
CA ILE A 375 -7.23 -2.35 30.67
C ILE A 375 -5.75 -2.64 30.94
N SER A 376 -5.46 -3.19 32.11
CA SER A 376 -4.10 -3.48 32.53
C SER A 376 -3.52 -4.71 31.84
N ASP A 377 -2.19 -4.78 31.73
CA ASP A 377 -1.51 -5.97 31.19
C ASP A 377 -1.84 -7.25 31.97
N GLU A 378 -2.17 -7.13 33.26
CA GLU A 378 -2.59 -8.30 34.05
C GLU A 378 -3.97 -8.79 33.63
N GLU A 379 -4.93 -7.89 33.37
CA GLU A 379 -6.24 -8.27 32.84
C GLU A 379 -6.11 -8.97 31.48
N VAL A 380 -5.27 -8.44 30.59
CA VAL A 380 -4.95 -9.08 29.30
C VAL A 380 -4.38 -10.49 29.50
N ARG A 381 -3.41 -10.66 30.41
CA ARG A 381 -2.84 -11.98 30.72
C ARG A 381 -3.85 -12.95 31.33
N GLN A 382 -4.75 -12.47 32.19
CA GLN A 382 -5.81 -13.29 32.77
C GLN A 382 -6.81 -13.74 31.70
N TRP A 383 -7.19 -12.85 30.79
CA TRP A 383 -8.01 -13.18 29.61
C TRP A 383 -7.33 -14.22 28.73
N ALA A 384 -6.04 -14.02 28.41
CA ALA A 384 -5.30 -14.94 27.55
C ALA A 384 -5.24 -16.37 28.12
N ARG A 385 -5.12 -16.49 29.46
CA ARG A 385 -5.13 -17.77 30.21
C ARG A 385 -6.52 -18.41 30.34
N GLY A 386 -7.59 -17.74 29.91
CA GLY A 386 -8.97 -18.20 30.04
C GLY A 386 -9.51 -18.09 31.47
N ASN A 387 -8.95 -17.20 32.29
CA ASN A 387 -9.40 -16.96 33.66
C ASN A 387 -10.52 -15.91 33.75
N THR A 388 -10.85 -15.24 32.64
CA THR A 388 -11.97 -14.32 32.48
C THR A 388 -12.57 -14.45 31.08
N ASP A 389 -13.86 -14.20 30.96
CA ASP A 389 -14.62 -14.20 29.69
C ASP A 389 -14.77 -12.76 29.11
N ASP A 390 -13.97 -11.80 29.58
CA ASP A 390 -14.01 -10.41 29.13
C ASP A 390 -13.16 -10.19 27.88
N ASP A 391 -13.79 -10.33 26.71
CA ASP A 391 -13.14 -10.20 25.41
C ASP A 391 -12.76 -8.76 25.03
N ARG A 392 -12.97 -7.75 25.90
CA ARG A 392 -12.45 -6.38 25.66
C ARG A 392 -10.95 -6.37 25.37
N ALA A 393 -10.18 -7.23 26.02
CA ALA A 393 -8.74 -7.35 25.79
C ALA A 393 -8.42 -7.63 24.31
N ALA A 394 -9.17 -8.53 23.66
CA ALA A 394 -8.95 -8.93 22.28
C ALA A 394 -9.18 -7.79 21.26
N PHE A 395 -10.14 -6.90 21.55
CA PHE A 395 -10.59 -5.89 20.60
C PHE A 395 -10.08 -4.47 20.91
N LEU A 396 -9.80 -4.15 22.17
CA LEU A 396 -9.34 -2.82 22.60
C LEU A 396 -7.81 -2.76 22.84
N GLU A 397 -7.18 -3.90 23.12
CA GLU A 397 -5.74 -4.07 23.35
C GLU A 397 -5.17 -5.18 22.45
N SER A 398 -5.60 -5.23 21.19
CA SER A 398 -5.43 -6.39 20.28
C SER A 398 -3.98 -6.88 20.16
N ARG A 399 -3.01 -5.96 20.06
CA ARG A 399 -1.56 -6.30 20.04
C ARG A 399 -1.13 -7.03 21.32
N LYS A 400 -1.50 -6.49 22.50
CA LYS A 400 -1.17 -7.11 23.80
C LYS A 400 -1.88 -8.46 23.97
N ALA A 401 -3.13 -8.56 23.53
CA ALA A 401 -3.91 -9.79 23.56
C ALA A 401 -3.31 -10.89 22.66
N ALA A 402 -2.88 -10.52 21.45
CA ALA A 402 -2.21 -11.42 20.52
C ALA A 402 -0.90 -11.97 21.11
N ALA A 403 -0.01 -11.09 21.59
CA ALA A 403 1.23 -11.50 22.25
C ALA A 403 0.96 -12.41 23.46
N ALA A 404 -0.03 -12.07 24.31
CA ALA A 404 -0.39 -12.89 25.47
C ALA A 404 -0.96 -14.28 25.11
N LYS A 405 -1.52 -14.44 23.90
CA LYS A 405 -1.96 -15.73 23.33
C LYS A 405 -0.84 -16.47 22.59
N GLY A 406 0.35 -15.87 22.47
CA GLY A 406 1.52 -16.47 21.83
C GLY A 406 1.61 -16.25 20.32
N ALA A 407 0.87 -15.29 19.76
CA ALA A 407 1.08 -14.82 18.39
C ALA A 407 2.39 -14.03 18.29
N THR A 408 3.00 -14.01 17.11
CA THR A 408 4.24 -13.25 16.88
C THR A 408 3.92 -11.77 16.83
N ASN A 409 4.63 -10.98 17.65
CA ASN A 409 4.49 -9.53 17.77
C ASN A 409 5.82 -8.81 17.52
N GLU A 410 6.60 -9.31 16.59
CA GLU A 410 7.96 -8.86 16.26
C GLU A 410 8.05 -8.18 14.90
N PHE A 411 6.96 -8.25 14.10
CA PHE A 411 6.94 -7.63 12.79
C PHE A 411 7.21 -6.13 12.91
N ARG A 412 7.83 -5.60 11.87
CA ARG A 412 8.19 -4.20 11.74
C ARG A 412 7.57 -3.69 10.46
N LYS A 413 6.92 -2.54 10.56
CA LYS A 413 6.46 -1.78 9.39
C LYS A 413 5.62 -2.60 8.43
N MET A 414 4.58 -3.29 8.89
CA MET A 414 3.69 -3.97 7.96
C MET A 414 2.80 -2.92 7.30
N GLU A 415 3.24 -2.41 6.16
CA GLU A 415 2.58 -1.35 5.42
C GLU A 415 1.41 -1.94 4.58
N GLY A 416 1.29 -1.59 3.30
CA GLY A 416 0.19 -2.02 2.45
C GLY A 416 0.16 -3.55 2.24
N VAL A 417 -1.00 -4.17 2.46
CA VAL A 417 -1.33 -5.53 2.01
C VAL A 417 -2.41 -5.50 0.94
N ASN A 418 -2.20 -6.20 -0.18
CA ASN A 418 -3.18 -6.20 -1.27
C ASN A 418 -3.15 -7.48 -2.10
N ILE A 419 -4.19 -7.66 -2.91
CA ILE A 419 -4.35 -8.79 -3.81
C ILE A 419 -5.18 -8.37 -5.02
N LYS A 420 -4.99 -9.07 -6.15
CA LYS A 420 -5.74 -8.75 -7.36
C LYS A 420 -7.25 -8.88 -7.13
N ARG A 421 -8.00 -8.08 -7.86
CA ARG A 421 -9.47 -8.08 -7.80
C ARG A 421 -10.00 -9.47 -8.16
N ASN A 422 -11.01 -9.94 -7.41
CA ASN A 422 -11.62 -11.28 -7.59
C ASN A 422 -10.63 -12.45 -7.48
N ALA A 423 -9.55 -12.28 -6.71
CA ALA A 423 -8.60 -13.34 -6.48
C ALA A 423 -9.25 -14.61 -5.92
N LYS A 424 -8.71 -15.74 -6.34
CA LYS A 424 -9.15 -17.08 -5.96
C LYS A 424 -8.03 -17.79 -5.21
N PRO A 425 -8.33 -18.87 -4.49
CA PRO A 425 -7.31 -19.79 -4.02
C PRO A 425 -6.26 -20.10 -5.10
N GLY A 426 -4.99 -20.04 -4.74
CA GLY A 426 -3.82 -20.14 -5.61
C GLY A 426 -3.26 -18.79 -6.07
N ASN A 427 -4.00 -17.68 -5.94
CA ASN A 427 -3.46 -16.34 -6.18
C ASN A 427 -2.68 -15.82 -4.97
N TYR A 428 -1.83 -14.82 -5.18
CA TYR A 428 -0.95 -14.28 -4.16
C TYR A 428 -1.45 -12.93 -3.64
N LEU A 429 -1.47 -12.81 -2.32
CA LEU A 429 -1.45 -11.53 -1.62
C LEU A 429 -0.01 -11.04 -1.60
N TYR A 430 0.17 -9.73 -1.59
CA TYR A 430 1.46 -9.10 -1.40
C TYR A 430 1.39 -8.11 -0.25
N MET A 431 2.48 -8.02 0.49
CA MET A 431 2.64 -7.14 1.64
C MET A 431 3.94 -6.39 1.50
N ALA A 432 3.85 -5.06 1.49
CA ALA A 432 5.00 -4.21 1.62
C ALA A 432 5.39 -4.08 3.10
N MET A 433 6.69 -4.12 3.37
CA MET A 433 7.25 -3.80 4.67
C MET A 433 8.32 -2.73 4.50
N SER A 434 8.09 -1.51 4.96
CA SER A 434 9.03 -0.40 4.73
C SER A 434 10.36 -0.61 5.46
N ASN A 435 10.38 -1.34 6.58
CA ASN A 435 11.63 -1.77 7.24
C ASN A 435 11.56 -3.24 7.69
N THR A 436 12.71 -3.89 7.77
CA THR A 436 12.87 -5.25 8.33
C THR A 436 13.80 -5.29 9.55
N ASN A 437 14.11 -4.12 10.13
CA ASN A 437 15.04 -3.95 11.26
C ASN A 437 14.35 -3.97 12.65
N LYS A 438 15.09 -3.57 13.69
CA LYS A 438 14.64 -3.49 15.10
C LYS A 438 14.14 -4.82 15.65
N THR A 439 12.83 -4.99 15.85
CA THR A 439 12.22 -6.16 16.49
C THR A 439 12.25 -7.40 15.61
N MET A 440 12.59 -7.26 14.33
CA MET A 440 12.84 -8.39 13.43
C MET A 440 14.33 -8.79 13.39
N LEU A 441 15.21 -8.12 14.13
CA LEU A 441 16.62 -8.50 14.28
C LEU A 441 16.75 -9.48 15.45
N SER A 442 17.85 -10.25 15.46
CA SER A 442 18.22 -11.04 16.63
C SER A 442 18.36 -10.14 17.87
N ASN A 443 18.01 -10.65 19.05
CA ASN A 443 18.24 -9.93 20.31
C ASN A 443 19.71 -9.53 20.56
N GLU A 444 20.69 -10.21 19.94
CA GLU A 444 22.10 -9.83 20.03
C GLU A 444 22.42 -8.57 19.20
N ASP A 445 21.66 -8.36 18.12
CA ASP A 445 21.86 -7.27 17.15
C ASP A 445 20.85 -6.12 17.33
N ALA A 446 19.75 -6.35 18.05
CA ALA A 446 18.78 -5.33 18.41
C ALA A 446 19.38 -4.34 19.42
N SER A 447 19.18 -3.04 19.18
CA SER A 447 19.62 -2.00 20.13
C SER A 447 18.88 -2.11 21.47
N SER A 448 19.58 -1.83 22.57
CA SER A 448 19.05 -1.94 23.94
C SER A 448 17.70 -1.20 24.08
N GLY A 449 16.65 -1.93 24.46
CA GLY A 449 15.28 -1.40 24.58
C GLY A 449 14.29 -1.94 23.54
N ASN A 450 14.76 -2.75 22.58
CA ASN A 450 13.94 -3.60 21.72
C ASN A 450 14.04 -5.09 22.10
N ASP A 451 14.56 -5.41 23.29
CA ASP A 451 14.67 -6.78 23.80
C ASP A 451 13.29 -7.46 23.70
N ASP A 452 13.17 -8.39 22.75
CA ASP A 452 11.99 -9.19 22.61
C ASP A 452 12.20 -10.53 23.32
N PRO A 453 11.43 -10.85 24.36
CA PRO A 453 11.60 -12.11 25.09
C PRO A 453 11.29 -13.37 24.26
N GLN A 454 10.68 -13.24 23.08
CA GLN A 454 10.33 -14.36 22.20
C GLN A 454 11.43 -14.68 21.18
N ASP A 455 12.03 -13.67 20.56
CA ASP A 455 13.14 -13.75 19.60
C ASP A 455 12.81 -14.70 18.44
N GLU A 456 11.57 -14.67 17.92
CA GLU A 456 11.08 -15.60 16.91
C GLU A 456 11.50 -15.21 15.50
N ILE A 457 11.72 -13.92 15.26
CA ILE A 457 12.21 -13.34 14.02
C ILE A 457 13.62 -12.81 14.25
N GLN A 458 14.58 -13.37 13.52
CA GLN A 458 16.00 -13.06 13.64
C GLN A 458 16.59 -12.85 12.25
N LEU A 459 16.14 -11.81 11.55
CA LEU A 459 16.66 -11.42 10.24
C LEU A 459 17.92 -10.56 10.37
N GLU A 460 18.77 -10.59 9.34
CA GLU A 460 19.75 -9.53 9.02
C GLU A 460 19.02 -8.36 8.33
N GLY A 461 18.06 -7.81 9.07
CA GLY A 461 17.14 -6.78 8.62
C GLY A 461 17.78 -5.41 8.37
N ASN A 462 17.08 -4.56 7.64
CA ASN A 462 17.54 -3.22 7.29
C ASN A 462 16.40 -2.19 7.22
N GLU A 463 16.76 -0.93 6.98
CA GLU A 463 15.84 0.20 6.82
C GLU A 463 15.28 0.36 5.39
N TRP A 464 15.71 -0.47 4.44
CA TRP A 464 15.27 -0.40 3.04
C TRP A 464 13.98 -1.18 2.76
N GLY A 465 13.67 -2.16 3.61
CA GLY A 465 12.42 -2.90 3.55
C GLY A 465 12.38 -4.02 2.51
N ALA A 466 11.21 -4.61 2.37
CA ALA A 466 10.96 -5.75 1.49
C ALA A 466 9.48 -5.88 1.14
N VAL A 467 9.18 -6.51 0.00
CA VAL A 467 7.84 -6.99 -0.35
C VAL A 467 7.81 -8.51 -0.20
N TYR A 468 6.81 -8.99 0.53
CA TYR A 468 6.52 -10.41 0.71
C TYR A 468 5.27 -10.81 -0.08
N ARG A 469 5.23 -12.06 -0.54
CA ARG A 469 4.02 -12.69 -1.12
C ARG A 469 3.49 -13.79 -0.21
N MET A 470 2.19 -14.02 -0.27
CA MET A 470 1.50 -15.09 0.47
C MET A 470 0.45 -15.76 -0.43
N GLN A 471 0.56 -17.06 -0.66
CA GLN A 471 -0.40 -17.76 -1.51
C GLN A 471 -1.69 -18.03 -0.75
N LEU A 472 -2.81 -17.64 -1.36
CA LEU A 472 -4.15 -17.88 -0.81
C LEU A 472 -4.53 -19.36 -0.92
N GLY A 473 -4.80 -20.00 0.21
CA GLY A 473 -5.26 -21.37 0.32
C GLY A 473 -6.73 -21.56 -0.08
N ALA A 474 -7.18 -22.82 -0.13
CA ALA A 474 -8.53 -23.19 -0.54
C ALA A 474 -9.64 -22.66 0.40
N ASP A 475 -9.29 -22.43 1.66
CA ASP A 475 -10.12 -21.87 2.73
C ASP A 475 -9.92 -20.35 2.90
N TYR A 476 -9.33 -19.69 1.88
CA TYR A 476 -8.96 -18.29 1.92
C TYR A 476 -7.96 -17.92 3.02
N ASN A 477 -7.24 -18.91 3.54
CA ASN A 477 -6.20 -18.72 4.53
C ASN A 477 -4.82 -18.57 3.85
N VAL A 478 -3.81 -18.06 4.57
CA VAL A 478 -2.42 -18.06 4.12
C VAL A 478 -1.58 -18.78 5.16
N SER A 479 -0.69 -19.66 4.72
CA SER A 479 0.14 -20.46 5.61
C SER A 479 1.63 -20.17 5.43
N ARG A 480 1.99 -19.27 4.52
CA ARG A 480 3.36 -19.03 4.09
C ARG A 480 3.53 -17.61 3.60
N MET A 481 4.59 -16.95 4.07
CA MET A 481 5.04 -15.62 3.65
C MET A 481 6.47 -15.72 3.12
N GLU A 482 6.72 -15.23 1.90
CA GLU A 482 8.03 -15.33 1.23
C GLU A 482 8.47 -13.98 0.66
N PRO A 483 9.74 -13.57 0.85
CA PRO A 483 10.24 -12.34 0.26
C PRO A 483 10.31 -12.50 -1.26
N VAL A 484 9.92 -11.45 -1.99
CA VAL A 484 10.00 -11.40 -3.46
C VAL A 484 10.83 -10.24 -3.97
N VAL A 485 10.84 -9.13 -3.23
CA VAL A 485 11.62 -7.94 -3.55
C VAL A 485 12.22 -7.42 -2.26
N THR A 486 13.51 -7.11 -2.24
CA THR A 486 14.18 -6.43 -1.13
C THR A 486 14.78 -5.11 -1.59
N GLY A 487 14.87 -4.15 -0.68
CA GLY A 487 15.41 -2.83 -0.99
C GLY A 487 16.90 -2.66 -0.68
N GLY A 488 17.45 -1.54 -1.16
CA GLY A 488 18.77 -1.04 -0.82
C GLY A 488 19.96 -1.71 -1.53
N PRO A 489 21.19 -1.46 -1.05
CA PRO A 489 22.42 -1.95 -1.70
C PRO A 489 22.50 -3.47 -1.84
N ASN A 490 21.78 -4.22 -1.00
CA ASN A 490 21.75 -5.68 -1.00
C ASN A 490 20.41 -6.22 -1.54
N ALA A 491 19.69 -5.41 -2.33
CA ALA A 491 18.44 -5.81 -2.97
C ALA A 491 18.59 -7.11 -3.76
N ASN A 492 17.55 -7.93 -3.80
CA ASN A 492 17.53 -9.17 -4.58
C ASN A 492 17.16 -8.93 -6.06
N ILE A 493 16.69 -7.73 -6.38
CA ILE A 493 16.33 -7.31 -7.74
C ILE A 493 16.63 -5.82 -7.89
N CYS A 494 17.28 -5.46 -8.98
CA CYS A 494 17.42 -4.07 -9.40
C CYS A 494 16.36 -3.74 -10.46
N GLY A 495 15.89 -2.50 -10.48
CA GLY A 495 14.98 -2.00 -11.51
C GLY A 495 15.48 -0.73 -12.17
N GLY A 496 14.70 -0.19 -13.10
CA GLY A 496 15.00 1.12 -13.70
C GLY A 496 15.88 1.10 -14.96
N CYS A 497 16.48 -0.03 -15.30
CA CYS A 497 17.17 -0.21 -16.56
C CYS A 497 16.16 -0.60 -17.67
N PRO A 498 16.09 0.12 -18.80
CA PRO A 498 15.16 -0.26 -19.86
C PRO A 498 15.58 -1.56 -20.56
N TYR A 499 14.59 -2.28 -21.08
CA TYR A 499 14.72 -3.33 -22.12
C TYR A 499 15.38 -2.80 -23.42
N ASP A 500 15.53 -1.48 -23.56
CA ASP A 500 16.16 -0.78 -24.68
C ASP A 500 16.73 0.56 -24.19
N ALA A 501 17.68 0.53 -23.25
CA ALA A 501 18.38 1.77 -22.85
C ALA A 501 18.98 2.37 -24.12
N GLN A 502 18.55 3.56 -24.51
CA GLN A 502 19.08 4.22 -25.70
C GLN A 502 20.60 4.13 -25.63
N PRO A 503 21.29 3.46 -26.57
CA PRO A 503 22.73 3.21 -26.45
C PRO A 503 23.58 4.50 -26.49
N ASN A 504 22.94 5.66 -26.67
CA ASN A 504 23.52 6.99 -26.68
C ASN A 504 23.08 7.87 -25.49
N SER A 505 22.34 7.31 -24.52
CA SER A 505 22.06 7.97 -23.24
C SER A 505 23.37 8.19 -22.50
N ALA A 506 23.65 9.41 -22.06
CA ALA A 506 24.82 9.73 -21.23
C ALA A 506 24.61 9.37 -19.75
N SER A 507 23.49 8.73 -19.40
CA SER A 507 23.16 8.38 -18.02
C SER A 507 24.07 7.28 -17.49
N THR A 508 24.70 7.54 -16.34
CA THR A 508 25.54 6.57 -15.60
C THR A 508 24.70 5.58 -14.79
N VAL A 509 23.41 5.87 -14.58
CA VAL A 509 22.50 5.17 -13.66
C VAL A 509 22.23 3.72 -14.07
N CYS A 510 22.28 3.41 -15.37
CA CYS A 510 22.05 2.05 -15.89
C CYS A 510 23.32 1.19 -16.04
N GLN A 511 24.48 1.62 -15.53
CA GLN A 511 25.75 0.94 -15.79
C GLN A 511 26.04 -0.24 -14.85
N ASP A 512 25.42 -0.29 -13.66
CA ASP A 512 25.73 -1.27 -12.60
C ASP A 512 24.67 -2.36 -12.40
N CYS A 513 23.59 -2.34 -13.19
CA CYS A 513 22.59 -3.41 -13.21
C CYS A 513 23.01 -4.51 -14.21
N GLU A 514 24.00 -5.34 -13.85
CA GLU A 514 24.45 -6.47 -14.70
C GLU A 514 23.36 -7.54 -14.93
N HIS A 515 22.30 -7.55 -14.12
CA HIS A 515 21.19 -8.52 -14.16
C HIS A 515 19.84 -7.89 -14.52
N ASN A 516 19.81 -7.14 -15.62
CA ASN A 516 18.55 -6.98 -16.35
C ASN A 516 18.56 -7.96 -17.53
N PRO A 517 17.62 -8.93 -17.64
CA PRO A 517 17.59 -9.83 -18.78
C PRO A 517 17.24 -9.03 -20.02
N THR A 518 18.25 -8.56 -20.74
CA THR A 518 18.42 -8.64 -22.19
C THR A 518 19.53 -7.70 -22.64
N LYS A 519 20.61 -8.27 -23.17
CA LYS A 519 21.36 -7.60 -24.22
C LYS A 519 21.62 -8.61 -25.34
N GLU A 520 20.89 -8.46 -26.44
CA GLU A 520 21.42 -8.93 -27.72
C GLU A 520 22.45 -7.90 -28.21
N ASP A 521 23.67 -8.34 -28.52
CA ASP A 521 24.59 -7.56 -29.34
C ASP A 521 25.10 -8.35 -30.55
N GLU A 522 25.57 -7.60 -31.54
CA GLU A 522 25.94 -8.05 -32.89
C GLU A 522 27.19 -8.96 -32.96
N SER A 523 27.72 -9.43 -31.81
CA SER A 523 28.93 -10.26 -31.73
C SER A 523 28.75 -11.67 -31.16
N GLY A 524 27.54 -12.01 -30.70
CA GLY A 524 27.26 -13.32 -30.10
C GLY A 524 27.68 -13.38 -28.62
N ILE A 525 26.76 -13.91 -27.82
CA ILE A 525 26.72 -13.85 -26.35
C ILE A 525 27.98 -14.45 -25.71
N VAL A 526 28.75 -13.60 -25.01
CA VAL A 526 29.65 -14.03 -23.93
C VAL A 526 29.24 -13.29 -22.66
N GLY A 527 28.04 -13.59 -22.16
CA GLY A 527 27.79 -13.54 -20.72
C GLY A 527 28.49 -14.74 -20.11
N LYS A 528 29.39 -14.51 -19.14
CA LYS A 528 30.00 -15.62 -18.41
C LYS A 528 28.92 -16.32 -17.58
N GLY A 529 28.41 -17.41 -18.13
CA GLY A 529 27.78 -18.50 -17.38
C GLY A 529 26.42 -18.17 -16.78
N MET A 530 25.37 -18.76 -17.36
CA MET A 530 24.12 -19.00 -16.67
C MET A 530 24.40 -19.67 -15.31
N THR A 531 24.13 -18.97 -14.23
CA THR A 531 24.04 -19.52 -12.88
C THR A 531 22.59 -19.48 -12.43
N SER A 532 22.01 -20.63 -12.10
CA SER A 532 20.64 -20.75 -11.55
C SER A 532 20.43 -19.78 -10.39
N MET A 533 19.21 -19.25 -10.18
CA MET A 533 18.83 -18.30 -9.11
C MET A 533 19.69 -18.38 -7.83
N LYS A 534 19.92 -19.57 -7.28
CA LYS A 534 20.76 -19.81 -6.09
C LYS A 534 22.21 -19.32 -6.14
N GLN A 535 22.79 -19.08 -7.31
CA GLN A 535 24.19 -18.67 -7.49
C GLN A 535 24.34 -17.24 -8.01
N ALA A 536 23.30 -16.64 -8.59
CA ALA A 536 23.32 -15.23 -9.04
C ALA A 536 23.31 -14.26 -7.84
N PHE A 537 22.66 -14.63 -6.74
CA PHE A 537 22.63 -13.83 -5.49
C PHE A 537 23.97 -13.76 -4.73
N SER A 538 25.01 -14.51 -5.12
CA SER A 538 26.22 -14.65 -4.30
C SER A 538 27.47 -13.95 -4.82
N SER A 539 27.41 -13.17 -5.91
CA SER A 539 28.62 -12.63 -6.56
C SER A 539 28.67 -11.12 -6.80
N GLN A 540 27.64 -10.35 -6.43
CA GLN A 540 27.66 -8.89 -6.53
C GLN A 540 27.86 -8.29 -5.13
N GLU A 541 28.82 -7.37 -4.97
CA GLU A 541 29.16 -6.80 -3.65
C GLU A 541 28.17 -5.71 -3.19
N SER A 542 27.48 -5.00 -4.10
CA SER A 542 26.42 -4.00 -3.81
C SER A 542 25.73 -3.45 -5.08
N TYR A 543 24.46 -3.04 -4.99
CA TYR A 543 23.70 -2.25 -5.98
C TYR A 543 23.71 -0.74 -5.65
N ASP A 544 23.43 0.09 -6.67
CA ASP A 544 23.10 1.50 -6.49
C ASP A 544 21.66 1.65 -5.92
N PRO A 545 21.47 2.20 -4.71
CA PRO A 545 20.15 2.30 -4.08
C PRO A 545 19.11 3.09 -4.89
N GLU A 546 19.53 4.00 -5.77
CA GLU A 546 18.64 4.74 -6.68
C GLU A 546 17.91 3.84 -7.70
N ASN A 547 18.40 2.62 -7.91
CA ASN A 547 17.84 1.63 -8.82
C ASN A 547 17.20 0.45 -8.10
N THR A 548 17.00 0.56 -6.80
CA THR A 548 16.34 -0.47 -5.98
C THR A 548 15.17 0.15 -5.25
N ILE A 549 14.25 -0.68 -4.78
CA ILE A 549 13.18 -0.21 -3.91
C ILE A 549 13.77 0.33 -2.60
N SER A 550 13.17 1.38 -2.06
CA SER A 550 13.41 1.88 -0.70
C SER A 550 12.09 2.13 0.02
N GLU A 551 11.94 1.57 1.22
CA GLU A 551 10.77 1.73 2.09
C GLU A 551 9.45 1.52 1.31
N PRO A 552 9.23 0.30 0.76
CA PRO A 552 7.99 0.02 0.05
C PRO A 552 6.82 0.12 1.03
N ASP A 553 5.77 0.79 0.59
CA ASP A 553 4.62 1.13 1.41
C ASP A 553 3.34 0.72 0.67
N ASN A 554 2.92 1.53 -0.29
CA ASN A 554 1.65 1.33 -0.97
C ASN A 554 1.79 0.18 -1.98
N ILE A 555 0.78 -0.67 -2.08
CA ILE A 555 0.82 -1.83 -2.98
C ILE A 555 -0.51 -2.08 -3.69
N VAL A 556 -0.45 -2.33 -5.00
CA VAL A 556 -1.60 -2.67 -5.84
C VAL A 556 -1.26 -3.87 -6.72
N VAL A 557 -2.13 -4.87 -6.77
CA VAL A 557 -1.91 -6.06 -7.61
C VAL A 557 -2.83 -6.00 -8.83
N MET A 558 -2.23 -6.07 -10.00
CA MET A 558 -2.91 -6.03 -11.30
C MET A 558 -3.63 -7.36 -11.59
N ASP A 559 -4.62 -7.33 -12.48
CA ASP A 559 -5.40 -8.53 -12.84
C ASP A 559 -4.53 -9.64 -13.47
N ASP A 560 -3.46 -9.24 -14.17
CA ASP A 560 -2.46 -10.13 -14.79
C ASP A 560 -1.44 -10.70 -13.79
N GLY A 561 -1.45 -10.24 -12.53
CA GLY A 561 -0.56 -10.72 -11.46
C GLY A 561 0.67 -9.85 -11.21
N ARG A 562 0.95 -8.85 -12.06
CA ARG A 562 1.99 -7.85 -11.77
C ARG A 562 1.61 -7.01 -10.55
N VAL A 563 2.61 -6.45 -9.89
CA VAL A 563 2.45 -5.70 -8.65
C VAL A 563 3.01 -4.30 -8.82
N ILE A 564 2.19 -3.29 -8.56
CA ILE A 564 2.60 -1.89 -8.50
C ILE A 564 2.98 -1.58 -7.06
N ILE A 565 4.18 -1.06 -6.85
CA ILE A 565 4.77 -0.78 -5.53
C ILE A 565 5.11 0.72 -5.49
N GLY A 566 4.65 1.41 -4.46
CA GLY A 566 4.96 2.81 -4.19
C GLY A 566 5.88 2.91 -2.98
N GLU A 567 6.75 3.91 -3.01
CA GLU A 567 7.72 4.17 -1.95
C GLU A 567 7.29 5.34 -1.08
N ASP A 568 7.67 5.20 0.19
CA ASP A 568 7.73 6.26 1.18
C ASP A 568 9.13 6.23 1.82
N THR A 569 10.15 6.68 1.08
CA THR A 569 11.53 6.67 1.59
C THR A 569 11.95 7.99 2.24
N GLY A 570 12.52 7.87 3.43
CA GLY A 570 13.35 8.88 4.09
C GLY A 570 14.85 8.57 4.08
N ASN A 571 15.26 7.43 3.52
CA ASN A 571 16.64 6.93 3.61
C ASN A 571 17.67 7.80 2.86
N GLU A 572 18.79 8.11 3.55
CA GLU A 572 19.94 8.78 2.94
C GLU A 572 20.57 7.88 1.85
N GLY A 573 20.76 8.41 0.64
CA GLY A 573 21.34 7.68 -0.49
C GLY A 573 20.32 7.12 -1.50
N HIS A 574 19.03 7.28 -1.24
CA HIS A 574 17.97 7.18 -2.25
C HIS A 574 17.43 8.59 -2.48
N ASP A 575 18.17 9.38 -3.26
CA ASP A 575 17.90 10.79 -3.45
C ASP A 575 16.50 10.99 -4.09
N PRO A 576 15.69 11.94 -3.59
CA PRO A 576 14.33 12.14 -4.08
C PRO A 576 14.32 12.51 -5.56
N PRO A 577 13.23 12.16 -6.27
CA PRO A 577 11.90 11.77 -5.75
C PRO A 577 11.67 10.28 -5.51
N ASN A 578 10.71 9.95 -4.61
CA ASN A 578 10.13 8.60 -4.46
C ASN A 578 9.61 8.05 -5.81
N MET A 579 9.48 6.73 -5.93
CA MET A 579 9.19 6.07 -7.20
C MET A 579 8.01 5.10 -7.12
N ILE A 580 7.36 4.90 -8.27
CA ILE A 580 6.40 3.81 -8.50
C ILE A 580 7.09 2.76 -9.34
N TRP A 581 7.07 1.54 -8.85
CA TRP A 581 7.62 0.37 -9.50
C TRP A 581 6.52 -0.56 -9.99
N VAL A 582 6.81 -1.33 -11.04
CA VAL A 582 6.00 -2.47 -11.48
C VAL A 582 6.88 -3.70 -11.41
N TYR A 583 6.60 -4.55 -10.44
CA TYR A 583 7.20 -5.87 -10.28
C TYR A 583 6.41 -6.90 -11.10
N ASN A 584 7.10 -7.62 -11.97
CA ASN A 584 6.58 -8.80 -12.64
C ASN A 584 7.12 -10.07 -11.95
N PRO A 585 6.27 -10.86 -11.27
CA PRO A 585 6.69 -12.11 -10.64
C PRO A 585 6.85 -13.28 -11.65
N ASN A 586 6.31 -13.10 -12.86
CA ASN A 586 5.98 -14.08 -13.93
C ASN A 586 4.80 -15.01 -13.69
#